data_AF-A0A3N5PRK7-F1
#
_entry.id   AF-A0A3N5PRK7-F1
#
_cell.length_a   1.000
_cell.length_b   1.000
_cell.length_c   1.000
_cell.angle_alpha   90.00
_cell.angle_beta   90.00
_cell.angle_gamma   90.00
#
_symmetry.space_group_name_H-M   'P 1'
#
loop_
_entity.id
_entity.type
_entity.pdbx_description
1 polymer ?
#
loop_
_entity_poly.entity_id
_entity_poly.type
_entity_poly.pdbx_seq_one_letter_code
_entity_poly.pdbx_strand_id
1 'polypeptide(L)'
;MKRTPALVRLEKKLASDPYAISGAAEIRLVEREVRRVLIASCPGVEAYLDRSEDTIRWHPLGARCAEARGTRGIREISVALGIPQYRLRAIERGHIRESRPDLARRYFHFLGIEAWVARWCRANSELALGRAPG
;
A
#
# COMPACT_ATOMS: atom_id res chain seq x y z
N MET A 1 -19.18 13.16 15.71
CA MET A 1 -18.98 11.69 15.82
C MET A 1 -17.85 11.42 16.81
N LYS A 2 -18.02 10.53 17.81
CA LYS A 2 -16.93 10.24 18.77
C LYS A 2 -15.92 9.29 18.13
N ARG A 3 -14.68 9.74 17.93
CA ARG A 3 -13.58 8.89 17.46
C ARG A 3 -13.22 7.88 18.54
N THR A 4 -13.00 6.62 18.16
CA THR A 4 -12.55 5.60 19.10
C THR A 4 -11.09 5.85 19.50
N PRO A 5 -10.66 5.45 20.71
CA PRO A 5 -9.25 5.58 21.12
C PRO A 5 -8.28 4.83 20.21
N ALA A 6 -8.74 3.81 19.48
CA ALA A 6 -7.94 3.10 18.48
C ALA A 6 -7.71 3.95 17.23
N LEU A 7 -8.75 4.63 16.73
CA LEU A 7 -8.65 5.54 15.58
C LEU A 7 -7.71 6.70 15.88
N VAL A 8 -7.83 7.31 17.05
CA VAL A 8 -6.94 8.43 17.46
C VAL A 8 -5.48 7.99 17.53
N ARG A 9 -5.21 6.77 18.00
CA ARG A 9 -3.83 6.21 18.03
C ARG A 9 -3.30 5.98 16.62
N LEU A 10 -4.12 5.43 15.72
CA LEU A 10 -3.74 5.20 14.34
C LEU A 10 -3.50 6.51 13.58
N GLU A 11 -4.36 7.51 13.78
CA GLU A 11 -4.19 8.86 13.23
C GLU A 11 -2.85 9.47 13.67
N LYS A 12 -2.51 9.39 14.96
CA LYS A 12 -1.22 9.87 15.48
C LYS A 12 -0.03 9.12 14.86
N LYS A 13 -0.13 7.80 14.73
CA LYS A 13 0.90 6.96 14.10
C LYS A 13 1.13 7.39 12.64
N LEU A 14 0.07 7.52 11.85
CA LEU A 14 0.15 7.93 10.46
C LEU A 14 0.55 9.39 10.27
N ALA A 15 0.26 10.27 11.23
CA ALA A 15 0.75 11.64 11.22
C ALA A 15 2.27 11.71 11.47
N SER A 16 2.81 10.83 12.32
CA SER A 16 4.26 10.75 12.57
C SER A 16 5.04 10.06 11.45
N ASP A 17 4.44 9.04 10.83
CA ASP A 17 5.00 8.29 9.72
C ASP A 17 3.85 7.90 8.78
N PRO A 18 3.63 8.66 7.69
CA PRO A 18 2.59 8.37 6.71
C PRO A 18 2.71 6.98 6.06
N TYR A 19 3.87 6.34 6.18
CA TYR A 19 4.18 5.04 5.61
C TYR A 19 4.28 3.96 6.68
N ALA A 20 3.82 4.24 7.91
CA ALA A 20 3.92 3.28 9.01
C ALA A 20 3.23 1.96 8.63
N ILE A 21 3.97 0.86 8.82
CA ILE A 21 3.43 -0.48 8.59
C ILE A 21 2.28 -0.70 9.58
N SER A 22 1.09 -0.91 9.04
CA SER A 22 -0.12 -1.13 9.81
C SER A 22 -0.38 -2.62 9.97
N GLY A 23 -0.75 -3.04 11.18
CA GLY A 23 -1.15 -4.42 11.46
C GLY A 23 -2.60 -4.69 11.06
N ALA A 24 -3.00 -5.97 11.00
CA ALA A 24 -4.33 -6.37 10.55
C ALA A 24 -5.50 -5.68 11.29
N ALA A 25 -5.37 -5.44 12.60
CA ALA A 25 -6.38 -4.73 13.39
C ALA A 25 -6.51 -3.25 13.00
N GLU A 26 -5.40 -2.59 12.68
CA GLU A 26 -5.39 -1.20 12.20
C GLU A 26 -5.97 -1.11 10.79
N ILE A 27 -5.65 -2.06 9.90
CA ILE A 27 -6.21 -2.12 8.55
C ILE A 27 -7.73 -2.27 8.59
N ARG A 28 -8.26 -3.22 9.36
CA ARG A 28 -9.73 -3.42 9.54
C ARG A 28 -10.41 -2.18 10.12
N LEU A 29 -9.72 -1.43 10.96
CA LEU A 29 -10.24 -0.19 11.52
C LEU A 29 -10.38 0.87 10.43
N VAL A 30 -9.36 1.05 9.58
CA VAL A 30 -9.41 1.98 8.44
C VAL A 30 -10.47 1.55 7.44
N GLU A 31 -10.48 0.27 7.05
CA GLU A 31 -11.41 -0.29 6.08
C GLU A 31 -12.86 -0.08 6.51
N ARG A 32 -13.18 -0.33 7.79
CA ARG A 32 -14.52 -0.06 8.35
C ARG A 32 -14.92 1.40 8.25
N GLU A 33 -14.03 2.34 8.58
CA GLU A 33 -14.35 3.77 8.50
C GLU A 33 -14.46 4.25 7.05
N VAL A 34 -13.56 3.80 6.17
CA VAL A 34 -13.62 4.10 4.71
C VAL A 34 -14.92 3.57 4.13
N ARG A 35 -15.27 2.31 4.40
CA ARG A 35 -16.53 1.70 3.94
C ARG A 35 -17.74 2.47 4.45
N ARG A 36 -17.77 2.86 5.73
CA ARG A 36 -18.86 3.66 6.29
C ARG A 36 -19.02 5.00 5.57
N VAL A 37 -17.92 5.75 5.40
CA VAL A 37 -17.95 7.07 4.76
C VAL A 37 -18.36 6.95 3.29
N LEU A 38 -17.76 6.02 2.55
CA LEU A 38 -18.05 5.83 1.12
C LEU A 38 -19.49 5.40 0.87
N ILE A 39 -20.02 4.44 1.65
CA ILE A 39 -21.42 4.01 1.50
C ILE A 39 -22.38 5.15 1.83
N ALA A 40 -22.11 5.91 2.89
CA ALA A 40 -22.96 7.04 3.28
C ALA A 40 -22.97 8.16 2.23
N SER A 41 -21.85 8.39 1.55
CA SER A 41 -21.72 9.44 0.52
C SER A 41 -22.05 8.98 -0.89
N CYS A 42 -21.94 7.69 -1.18
CA CYS A 42 -22.10 7.10 -2.51
C CYS A 42 -22.82 5.73 -2.42
N PRO A 43 -24.15 5.71 -2.31
CA PRO A 43 -24.92 4.47 -2.33
C PRO A 43 -24.65 3.67 -3.62
N GLY A 44 -24.40 2.36 -3.52
CA GLY A 44 -24.09 1.48 -4.66
C GLY A 44 -22.60 1.25 -4.89
N VAL A 45 -21.72 1.91 -4.13
CA VAL A 45 -20.26 1.71 -4.20
C VAL A 45 -19.80 0.37 -3.59
N GLU A 46 -20.67 -0.33 -2.86
CA GLU A 46 -20.34 -1.54 -2.11
C GLU A 46 -19.68 -2.62 -2.96
N ALA A 47 -20.13 -2.78 -4.21
CA ALA A 47 -19.59 -3.75 -5.16
C ALA A 47 -18.12 -3.48 -5.52
N TYR A 48 -17.65 -2.23 -5.33
CA TYR A 48 -16.27 -1.83 -5.61
C TYR A 48 -15.36 -1.92 -4.37
N LEU A 49 -15.89 -2.31 -3.20
CA LEU A 49 -15.14 -2.33 -1.93
C LEU A 49 -14.61 -3.71 -1.53
N ASP A 50 -14.88 -4.75 -2.33
CA ASP A 50 -14.56 -6.16 -2.07
C ASP A 50 -13.07 -6.46 -1.85
N ARG A 51 -12.19 -5.49 -2.17
CA ARG A 51 -10.73 -5.58 -2.02
C ARG A 51 -10.12 -4.34 -1.37
N SER A 52 -10.93 -3.57 -0.65
CA SER A 52 -10.51 -2.30 -0.04
C SER A 52 -9.38 -2.48 0.98
N GLU A 53 -9.39 -3.56 1.77
CA GLU A 53 -8.27 -3.88 2.68
C GLU A 53 -6.93 -4.01 1.95
N ASP A 54 -6.93 -4.67 0.78
CA ASP A 54 -5.71 -4.86 0.02
C ASP A 54 -5.18 -3.53 -0.50
N THR A 55 -6.06 -2.68 -1.01
CA THR A 55 -5.71 -1.32 -1.43
C THR A 55 -5.09 -0.53 -0.28
N ILE A 56 -5.67 -0.62 0.92
CA ILE A 56 -5.14 0.04 2.12
C ILE A 56 -3.75 -0.52 2.48
N ARG A 57 -3.52 -1.83 2.35
CA ARG A 57 -2.23 -2.47 2.64
C ARG A 57 -1.15 -2.15 1.60
N TRP A 58 -1.51 -2.08 0.31
CA TRP A 58 -0.57 -1.82 -0.80
C TRP A 58 -0.17 -0.34 -0.91
N HIS A 59 -1.04 0.58 -0.53
CA HIS A 59 -0.79 2.01 -0.69
C HIS A 59 0.46 2.50 0.07
N PRO A 60 0.71 2.15 1.34
CA PRO A 60 1.95 2.50 2.04
C PRO A 60 3.21 1.96 1.38
N LEU A 61 3.16 0.75 0.79
CA LEU A 61 4.30 0.18 0.06
C LEU A 61 4.61 1.01 -1.20
N GLY A 62 3.59 1.35 -1.98
CA GLY A 62 3.75 2.21 -3.16
C GLY A 62 4.28 3.59 -2.79
N ALA A 63 3.73 4.19 -1.73
CA ALA A 63 4.16 5.49 -1.25
C ALA A 63 5.61 5.48 -0.73
N ARG A 64 6.02 4.42 -0.03
CA ARG A 64 7.42 4.20 0.38
C ARG A 64 8.37 4.08 -0.82
N CYS A 65 7.91 3.47 -1.92
CA CYS A 65 8.69 3.42 -3.16
C CYS A 65 8.86 4.83 -3.77
N ALA A 66 7.79 5.62 -3.81
CA ALA A 66 7.84 6.98 -4.31
C ALA A 66 8.75 7.88 -3.46
N GLU A 67 8.71 7.72 -2.14
CA GLU A 67 9.60 8.40 -1.20
C GLU A 67 11.07 8.00 -1.42
N ALA A 68 11.37 6.69 -1.50
CA ALA A 68 12.73 6.20 -1.71
C ALA A 68 13.29 6.56 -3.09
N ARG A 69 12.42 6.66 -4.11
CA ARG A 69 12.79 7.23 -5.42
C ARG A 69 13.16 8.71 -5.28
N GLY A 70 12.45 9.43 -4.43
CA GLY A 70 12.63 10.86 -4.21
C GLY A 70 12.52 11.65 -5.52
N THR A 71 13.52 12.46 -5.81
CA THR A 71 13.59 13.28 -7.03
C THR A 71 14.11 12.51 -8.26
N ARG A 72 14.57 11.25 -8.10
CA ARG A 72 15.08 10.46 -9.23
C ARG A 72 13.98 10.28 -10.28
N GLY A 73 14.35 10.46 -11.56
CA GLY A 73 13.41 10.40 -12.66
C GLY A 73 12.92 8.98 -12.88
N ILE A 74 11.60 8.77 -12.94
CA ILE A 74 11.02 7.44 -13.22
C ILE A 74 11.47 6.88 -14.57
N ARG A 75 11.79 7.76 -15.52
CA ARG A 75 12.36 7.39 -16.83
C ARG A 75 13.76 6.80 -16.70
N GLU A 76 14.62 7.39 -15.86
CA GLU A 76 16.01 6.95 -15.68
C GLU A 76 16.04 5.55 -15.06
N ILE A 77 15.23 5.34 -14.02
CA ILE A 77 15.10 4.04 -13.36
C ILE A 77 14.49 3.01 -14.31
N SER A 78 13.48 3.40 -15.09
CA SER A 78 12.87 2.54 -16.10
C SER A 78 13.91 2.01 -17.10
N VAL A 79 14.81 2.87 -17.57
CA VAL A 79 15.92 2.49 -18.45
C VAL A 79 16.91 1.59 -17.72
N ALA A 80 17.36 1.98 -16.52
CA ALA A 80 18.34 1.22 -15.75
C ALA A 80 17.89 -0.21 -15.41
N LEU A 81 16.60 -0.40 -15.15
CA LEU A 81 16.03 -1.70 -14.77
C LEU A 81 15.43 -2.48 -15.94
N GLY A 82 15.28 -1.86 -17.11
CA GLY A 82 14.53 -2.42 -18.23
C GLY A 82 13.05 -2.66 -17.90
N ILE A 83 12.47 -1.86 -17.00
CA ILE A 83 11.07 -1.99 -16.55
C ILE A 83 10.27 -0.83 -17.14
N PRO A 84 9.16 -1.06 -17.86
CA PRO A 84 8.36 0.05 -18.41
C PRO A 84 7.89 1.05 -17.34
N GLN A 85 7.96 2.35 -17.64
CA GLN A 85 7.59 3.42 -16.70
C GLN A 85 6.20 3.25 -16.10
N TYR A 86 5.22 2.82 -16.89
CA TYR A 86 3.85 2.61 -16.42
C TYR A 86 3.76 1.53 -15.33
N ARG A 87 4.65 0.53 -15.34
CA ARG A 87 4.74 -0.51 -14.30
C ARG A 87 5.32 0.04 -13.01
N LEU A 88 6.38 0.85 -13.09
CA LEU A 88 6.94 1.53 -11.92
C LEU A 88 5.91 2.47 -11.28
N ARG A 89 5.14 3.20 -12.11
CA ARG A 89 4.03 4.04 -11.63
C ARG A 89 2.90 3.23 -10.99
N ALA A 90 2.58 2.05 -11.54
CA ALA A 90 1.58 1.16 -10.94
C ALA A 90 2.03 0.70 -9.55
N ILE A 91 3.30 0.32 -9.38
CA ILE A 91 3.87 -0.04 -8.07
C ILE A 91 3.75 1.13 -7.09
N GLU A 92 4.17 2.34 -7.48
CA GLU A 92 4.11 3.53 -6.61
C GLU A 92 2.69 3.96 -6.25
N ARG A 93 1.70 3.64 -7.08
CA ARG A 93 0.28 3.89 -6.81
C ARG A 93 -0.39 2.78 -5.97
N GLY A 94 0.36 1.75 -5.57
CA GLY A 94 -0.19 0.61 -4.84
C GLY A 94 -0.94 -0.40 -5.72
N HIS A 95 -0.83 -0.30 -7.05
CA HIS A 95 -1.45 -1.23 -8.00
C HIS A 95 -0.51 -2.42 -8.29
N ILE A 96 0.09 -2.99 -7.23
CA ILE A 96 1.13 -4.02 -7.34
C ILE A 96 0.57 -5.36 -7.85
N ARG A 97 -0.73 -5.61 -7.68
CA ARG A 97 -1.41 -6.81 -8.21
C ARG A 97 -1.25 -7.01 -9.70
N GLU A 98 -1.14 -5.91 -10.44
CA GLU A 98 -0.96 -5.95 -11.88
C GLU A 98 0.50 -6.18 -12.28
N SER A 99 1.44 -6.03 -11.34
CA SER A 99 2.88 -6.10 -11.58
C SER A 99 3.43 -7.51 -11.33
N ARG A 100 4.35 -7.95 -12.20
CA ARG A 100 5.03 -9.22 -11.97
C ARG A 100 5.93 -9.13 -10.72
N PRO A 101 5.91 -10.13 -9.81
CA PRO A 101 6.69 -10.08 -8.56
C PRO A 101 8.19 -9.89 -8.76
N ASP A 102 8.76 -10.39 -9.86
CA ASP A 102 10.18 -10.22 -10.19
C ASP A 102 10.55 -8.76 -10.50
N LEU A 103 9.64 -8.02 -11.15
CA LEU A 103 9.84 -6.60 -11.46
C LEU A 103 9.81 -5.77 -10.18
N ALA A 104 8.85 -6.06 -9.30
CA ALA A 104 8.73 -5.38 -8.01
C ALA A 104 9.98 -5.61 -7.15
N ARG A 105 10.48 -6.85 -7.07
CA ARG A 105 11.72 -7.17 -6.34
C ARG A 105 12.93 -6.41 -6.86
N ARG A 106 13.14 -6.39 -8.19
CA ARG A 106 14.23 -5.61 -8.81
C ARG A 106 14.12 -4.13 -8.46
N TYR A 107 12.91 -3.59 -8.48
CA TYR A 107 12.70 -2.18 -8.15
C TYR A 107 12.97 -1.89 -6.67
N PHE A 108 12.49 -2.74 -5.75
CA PHE A 108 12.75 -2.59 -4.31
C PHE A 108 14.25 -2.67 -3.98
N HIS A 109 14.97 -3.56 -4.66
CA HIS A 109 16.41 -3.69 -4.54
C HIS A 109 17.14 -2.42 -5.02
N PHE A 110 16.75 -1.91 -6.19
CA PHE A 110 17.29 -0.66 -6.72
C PHE A 110 17.06 0.54 -5.79
N LEU A 111 15.92 0.57 -5.10
CA LEU A 111 15.57 1.62 -4.14
C LEU A 111 16.23 1.43 -2.76
N GLY A 112 16.84 0.28 -2.48
CA GLY A 112 17.47 0.01 -1.18
C GLY A 112 16.46 -0.10 -0.02
N ILE A 113 15.22 -0.54 -0.29
CA ILE A 113 14.14 -0.62 0.71
C ILE A 113 13.80 -2.05 1.15
N GLU A 114 14.63 -3.03 0.83
CA GLU A 114 14.33 -4.46 1.02
C GLU A 114 14.09 -4.81 2.48
N ALA A 115 14.87 -4.22 3.41
CA ALA A 115 14.67 -4.42 4.84
C ALA A 115 13.28 -3.92 5.29
N TRP A 116 12.83 -2.80 4.74
CA TRP A 116 11.50 -2.26 5.00
C TRP A 116 10.42 -3.16 4.39
N VAL A 117 10.59 -3.59 3.12
CA VAL A 117 9.66 -4.48 2.43
C VAL A 117 9.53 -5.82 3.15
N ALA A 118 10.63 -6.38 3.67
CA ALA A 118 10.60 -7.62 4.44
C ALA A 118 9.76 -7.48 5.73
N ARG A 119 9.85 -6.33 6.43
CA ARG A 119 8.97 -6.04 7.57
C ARG A 119 7.52 -5.92 7.14
N TRP A 120 7.26 -5.23 6.03
CA TRP A 120 5.91 -5.09 5.48
C TRP A 120 5.30 -6.45 5.12
N CYS A 121 6.06 -7.33 4.47
CA CYS A 121 5.63 -8.69 4.12
C CYS A 121 5.29 -9.53 5.36
N ARG A 122 6.06 -9.40 6.45
CA ARG A 122 5.76 -10.10 7.70
C ARG A 122 4.45 -9.64 8.35
N ALA A 123 4.18 -8.34 8.30
CA ALA A 123 2.93 -7.78 8.80
C ALA A 123 1.72 -8.06 7.88
N ASN A 124 1.97 -8.32 6.59
CA ASN A 124 0.96 -8.52 5.54
C ASN A 124 1.16 -9.86 4.81
N SER A 125 1.39 -10.95 5.57
CA SER A 125 1.80 -12.24 5.03
C SER A 125 0.80 -12.83 4.03
N GLU A 126 -0.50 -12.65 4.26
CA GLU A 126 -1.58 -13.07 3.35
C GLU A 126 -1.39 -12.50 1.94
N LEU A 127 -1.17 -11.19 1.85
CA LEU A 127 -0.92 -10.47 0.61
C LEU A 127 0.42 -10.83 -0.02
N ALA A 128 1.46 -10.94 0.80
CA ALA A 128 2.81 -11.27 0.34
C ALA A 128 2.88 -12.67 -0.29
N LEU A 129 2.06 -13.61 0.20
CA LEU A 129 1.98 -14.99 -0.28
C LEU A 129 0.92 -15.18 -1.38
N GLY A 130 0.20 -14.12 -1.77
CA GLY A 130 -0.88 -14.21 -2.77
C GLY A 130 -2.07 -15.05 -2.32
N ARG A 131 -2.24 -15.25 -1.01
CA ARG A 131 -3.43 -15.92 -0.47
C ARG A 131 -4.57 -14.91 -0.44
N ALA A 132 -5.69 -15.25 -1.07
CA ALA A 132 -6.93 -14.50 -0.88
C ALA A 132 -7.31 -14.54 0.61
N PRO A 133 -7.87 -13.45 1.17
CA PRO A 133 -8.51 -13.54 2.49
C PRO A 133 -9.61 -14.61 2.40
N GLY A 134 -9.59 -15.54 3.36
CA GLY A 134 -10.64 -16.54 3.53
C GLY A 134 -11.88 -15.95 4.17
#